data_AF-A0A1Z7Z0S4-F1
#
_entry.id   AF-A0A1Z7Z0S4-F1
#
_cell.length_a   1.000
_cell.length_b   1.000
_cell.length_c   1.000
_cell.angle_alpha   90.00
_cell.angle_beta   90.00
_cell.angle_gamma   90.00
#
_symmetry.space_group_name_H-M   'P 1'
#
loop_
_entity.id
_entity.type
_entity.pdbx_description
1 polymer ?
#
loop_
_entity_poly.entity_id
_entity_poly.type
_entity_poly.pdbx_seq_one_letter_code
_entity_poly.pdbx_strand_id
1 'polypeptide(L)'
;MERTYVIKLVVISFLLTNSVAFLDEGIRTFDYLKHIGDWIALLIYTLLFSILPILIFFMSKKNFKDRFYWSLLGFIPVALLIFFQL
;
A
#
# COMPACT_ATOMS: atom_id res chain seq x y z
N MET A 1 1.69 -18.67 9.87
CA MET A 1 1.61 -18.46 8.40
C MET A 1 0.77 -17.25 8.02
N GLU A 2 -0.42 -17.07 8.59
CA GLU A 2 -1.29 -15.91 8.31
C GLU A 2 -0.63 -14.55 8.52
N ARG A 3 -0.01 -14.34 9.69
CA ARG A 3 0.71 -13.10 10.03
C ARG A 3 1.77 -12.71 8.99
N THR A 4 2.44 -13.69 8.39
CA THR A 4 3.44 -13.47 7.35
C THR A 4 2.83 -12.84 6.10
N TYR A 5 1.62 -13.26 5.70
CA TYR A 5 0.94 -12.69 4.53
C TYR A 5 0.40 -11.29 4.80
N VAL A 6 -0.14 -11.05 6.01
CA VAL A 6 -0.58 -9.71 6.41
C VAL A 6 0.60 -8.72 6.44
N ILE A 7 1.75 -9.13 6.99
CA ILE A 7 2.97 -8.29 6.97
C ILE A 7 3.39 -7.99 5.53
N LYS A 8 3.35 -8.98 4.62
CA LYS A 8 3.64 -8.75 3.20
C LYS A 8 2.70 -7.71 2.58
N LEU A 9 1.40 -7.77 2.89
CA LEU A 9 0.44 -6.75 2.40
C LEU A 9 0.78 -5.37 2.93
N VAL A 10 1.12 -5.23 4.21
CA VAL A 10 1.53 -3.94 4.81
C VAL A 10 2.81 -3.40 4.15
N VAL A 11 3.79 -4.26 3.89
CA VAL A 11 5.03 -3.86 3.18
C VAL A 11 4.71 -3.40 1.75
N ILE A 12 3.83 -4.11 1.03
CA ILE A 12 3.40 -3.68 -0.31
C ILE A 12 2.67 -2.34 -0.24
N SER A 13 1.76 -2.15 0.72
CA SER A 13 1.09 -0.86 0.96
C SER A 13 2.11 0.26 1.16
N PHE A 14 3.12 0.05 2.00
CA PHE A 14 4.14 1.05 2.29
C PHE A 14 4.93 1.45 1.03
N LEU A 15 5.30 0.48 0.18
CA LEU A 15 6.00 0.74 -1.07
C LEU A 15 5.14 1.52 -2.07
N LEU A 16 3.85 1.17 -2.18
CA LEU A 16 2.92 1.87 -3.04
C LEU A 16 2.67 3.30 -2.54
N THR A 17 2.50 3.49 -1.23
CA THR A 17 2.35 4.82 -0.64
C THR A 17 3.59 5.68 -0.88
N ASN A 18 4.80 5.13 -0.76
CA ASN A 18 6.03 5.85 -1.13
C ASN A 18 6.05 6.23 -2.61
N SER A 19 5.58 5.34 -3.49
CA SER A 19 5.52 5.62 -4.92
C SER A 19 4.55 6.77 -5.22
N VAL A 20 3.40 6.80 -4.55
CA VAL A 20 2.44 7.91 -4.66
C VAL A 20 3.06 9.19 -4.12
N ALA A 21 3.63 9.18 -2.92
CA ALA A 21 4.25 10.38 -2.32
C ALA A 21 5.37 10.95 -3.21
N PHE A 22 6.22 10.08 -3.78
CA PHE A 22 7.30 10.47 -4.68
C PHE A 22 6.80 11.10 -6.00
N LEU A 23 5.62 10.69 -6.49
CA LEU A 23 5.04 11.24 -7.72
C LEU A 23 4.21 12.50 -7.45
N ASP A 24 3.54 12.59 -6.29
CA ASP A 24 2.61 13.67 -5.94
C ASP A 24 3.32 15.00 -5.65
N GLU A 25 4.56 14.98 -5.12
CA GLU A 25 5.32 16.21 -4.91
C GLU A 25 5.78 16.88 -6.23
N GLY A 26 5.56 16.26 -7.39
CA GLY A 26 5.94 16.77 -8.72
C GLY A 26 7.46 16.92 -8.94
N ILE A 27 8.24 16.77 -7.88
CA ILE A 27 9.68 16.73 -7.84
C ILE A 27 10.00 15.28 -7.48
N ARG A 28 10.72 14.59 -8.35
CA ARG A 28 11.20 13.20 -8.16
C ARG A 28 12.29 13.14 -7.08
N THR A 29 12.08 13.80 -5.94
CA THR A 29 12.98 13.87 -4.80
C THR A 29 12.31 13.25 -3.58
N PHE A 30 13.13 12.74 -2.67
CA PHE A 30 12.67 12.17 -1.40
C PHE A 30 12.64 13.24 -0.30
N ASP A 31 12.29 14.48 -0.65
CA ASP A 31 12.34 15.60 0.30
C ASP A 31 11.31 15.45 1.41
N TYR A 32 10.15 14.85 1.13
CA TYR A 32 9.18 14.42 2.15
C TYR A 32 9.78 13.51 3.24
N LEU A 33 10.87 12.78 2.98
CA LEU A 33 11.51 11.96 4.04
C LEU A 33 12.29 12.80 5.06
N LYS A 34 12.48 14.11 4.83
CA LYS A 34 13.24 15.00 5.73
C LYS A 34 12.37 15.60 6.83
N HIS A 35 11.05 15.65 6.65
CA HIS A 35 10.14 16.24 7.62
C HIS A 35 9.36 15.18 8.37
N ILE A 36 9.29 15.31 9.70
CA ILE A 36 8.60 14.34 10.54
C ILE A 36 7.08 14.29 10.27
N GLY A 37 6.49 15.42 9.84
CA GLY A 37 5.08 15.49 9.47
C GLY A 37 4.74 14.57 8.30
N ASP A 38 5.63 14.50 7.32
CA ASP A 38 5.44 13.71 6.11
C ASP A 38 5.65 12.22 6.38
N TRP A 39 6.53 11.84 7.32
CA TRP A 39 6.60 10.46 7.83
C TRP A 39 5.29 10.01 8.48
N ILE A 40 4.66 10.89 9.25
CA ILE A 40 3.36 10.61 9.87
C ILE A 40 2.29 10.45 8.79
N ALA A 41 2.26 11.35 7.80
CA ALA A 41 1.36 11.26 6.66
C ALA A 41 1.57 9.93 5.89
N LEU A 42 2.82 9.57 5.59
CA LEU A 42 3.20 8.33 4.91
C LEU A 42 2.69 7.09 5.66
N LEU A 43 2.81 7.06 6.99
CA LEU A 43 2.28 5.97 7.82
C LEU A 43 0.75 5.92 7.77
N ILE A 44 0.08 7.06 7.87
CA ILE A 44 -1.38 7.14 7.79
C ILE A 44 -1.87 6.63 6.43
N TYR A 45 -1.28 7.10 5.33
CA TYR A 45 -1.63 6.65 3.98
C TYR A 45 -1.30 5.18 3.74
N THR A 46 -0.19 4.68 4.30
CA THR A 46 0.14 3.24 4.26
C THR A 46 -0.96 2.41 4.91
N LEU A 47 -1.44 2.83 6.07
CA LEU A 47 -2.56 2.16 6.75
C LEU A 47 -3.82 2.22 5.90
N LEU A 48 -4.18 3.40 5.38
CA LEU A 48 -5.35 3.57 4.50
C LEU A 48 -5.30 2.66 3.27
N PHE A 49 -4.16 2.61 2.58
CA PHE A 49 -3.98 1.75 1.39
C PHE A 49 -3.94 0.26 1.75
N SER A 50 -3.64 -0.10 3.00
CA SER A 50 -3.69 -1.48 3.46
C SER A 50 -5.09 -1.97 3.82
N ILE A 51 -6.06 -1.07 4.08
CA ILE A 51 -7.41 -1.46 4.55
C ILE A 51 -8.10 -2.40 3.55
N LEU A 52 -8.23 -1.98 2.28
CA LEU A 52 -8.94 -2.75 1.27
C LEU A 52 -8.32 -4.14 0.99
N PRO A 53 -7.00 -4.27 0.73
CA PRO A 53 -6.37 -5.58 0.54
C PRO A 53 -6.48 -6.45 1.81
N ILE A 54 -6.32 -5.89 3.01
CA ILE A 54 -6.48 -6.64 4.26
C ILE A 54 -7.93 -7.14 4.42
N LEU A 55 -8.94 -6.30 4.13
CA LEU A 55 -10.35 -6.71 4.16
C LEU A 55 -10.61 -7.88 3.20
N ILE A 56 -10.12 -7.79 1.95
CA ILE A 56 -10.27 -8.88 0.96
C ILE A 56 -9.58 -10.16 1.45
N PHE A 57 -8.41 -10.04 2.09
CA PHE A 57 -7.68 -11.17 2.65
C PHE A 57 -8.52 -11.93 3.70
N PHE A 58 -9.16 -11.20 4.63
CA PHE A 58 -9.96 -11.80 5.69
C PHE A 58 -11.35 -12.28 5.22
N MET A 59 -11.96 -11.63 4.23
CA MET A 59 -13.26 -12.05 3.68
C MET A 59 -13.18 -13.32 2.83
N SER A 60 -12.01 -13.63 2.26
CA SER A 60 -11.84 -14.78 1.38
C SER A 60 -11.75 -16.10 2.15
N LYS A 61 -12.62 -17.06 1.82
CA LYS A 61 -12.66 -18.40 2.43
C LYS A 61 -11.62 -19.39 1.86
N LYS A 62 -10.76 -18.96 0.92
CA LYS A 62 -9.78 -19.82 0.24
C LYS A 62 -8.58 -20.19 1.14
N ASN A 63 -7.58 -20.89 0.62
CA ASN A 63 -6.32 -21.13 1.33
C ASN A 63 -5.51 -19.82 1.48
N PHE A 64 -4.65 -19.70 2.49
CA PHE A 64 -3.89 -18.47 2.78
C PHE A 64 -3.12 -17.90 1.58
N LYS A 65 -2.51 -18.77 0.76
CA LYS A 65 -1.80 -18.36 -0.46
C LYS A 65 -2.73 -17.69 -1.47
N ASP A 66 -3.91 -18.27 -1.68
CA ASP A 66 -4.92 -17.72 -2.58
C ASP A 66 -5.53 -16.44 -2.03
N ARG A 67 -5.81 -16.39 -0.71
CA ARG A 67 -6.27 -15.16 -0.04
C ARG A 67 -5.30 -14.00 -0.31
N PHE A 68 -4.00 -14.25 -0.21
CA PHE A 68 -2.97 -13.26 -0.50
C PHE A 68 -3.05 -12.74 -1.95
N TYR A 69 -3.11 -13.63 -2.95
CA TYR A 69 -3.21 -13.17 -4.34
C TYR A 69 -4.50 -12.41 -4.63
N TRP A 70 -5.63 -12.86 -4.07
CA TRP A 70 -6.90 -12.15 -4.19
C TRP A 70 -6.86 -10.78 -3.51
N SER A 71 -6.20 -10.66 -2.35
CA SER A 71 -6.04 -9.36 -1.70
C SER A 71 -5.22 -8.36 -2.50
N LEU A 72 -4.33 -8.79 -3.40
CA LEU A 72 -3.59 -7.87 -4.26
C LEU A 72 -4.51 -7.05 -5.18
N LEU A 73 -5.70 -7.56 -5.50
CA LEU A 73 -6.71 -6.80 -6.25
C LEU A 73 -7.17 -5.54 -5.48
N GLY A 74 -7.08 -5.55 -4.14
CA GLY A 74 -7.34 -4.37 -3.32
C GLY A 74 -6.37 -3.22 -3.57
N PHE A 75 -5.23 -3.47 -4.22
CA PHE A 75 -4.29 -2.42 -4.63
C PHE A 75 -4.59 -1.82 -6.01
N ILE A 76 -5.56 -2.34 -6.77
CA ILE A 76 -5.88 -1.82 -8.11
C ILE A 76 -6.11 -0.31 -8.12
N PRO A 77 -6.91 0.28 -7.20
CA PRO A 77 -7.14 1.73 -7.21
C PRO A 77 -5.85 2.54 -7.04
N VAL A 78 -4.96 2.10 -6.15
CA VAL A 78 -3.67 2.77 -5.89
C VAL A 78 -2.71 2.59 -7.08
N ALA A 79 -2.68 1.39 -7.66
CA ALA A 79 -1.87 1.14 -8.86
C ALA A 79 -2.33 1.99 -10.05
N LEU A 80 -3.64 2.18 -10.23
CA LEU A 80 -4.20 3.08 -11.24
C LEU A 80 -3.83 4.54 -10.98
N LEU A 81 -3.92 4.98 -9.72
CA LEU A 81 -3.50 6.34 -9.33
C LEU A 81 -2.04 6.60 -9.75
N ILE A 82 -1.12 5.69 -9.38
CA ILE A 82 0.30 5.78 -9.75
C ILE A 82 0.46 5.80 -11.27
N PHE A 83 -0.26 4.93 -11.99
CA PHE A 83 -0.16 4.84 -13.45
C PHE A 83 -0.59 6.13 -14.16
N PHE A 84 -1.63 6.83 -13.66
CA PHE A 84 -2.06 8.10 -14.24
C PHE A 84 -1.16 9.29 -13.88
N GLN A 85 -0.25 9.13 -12.92
CA GLN A 85 0.72 10.16 -12.51
C GLN A 85 2.08 10.00 -13.23
N LEU A 86 2.30 8.92 -13.97
CA LEU A 86 3.50 8.66 -14.79
C LEU A 86 3.40 9.29 -16.17
#